data_AF-A0A8H7X860-F1
#
_entry.id   AF-A0A8H7X860-F1
#
_cell.length_a   1.000
_cell.length_b   1.000
_cell.length_c   1.000
_cell.angle_alpha   90.00
_cell.angle_beta   90.00
_cell.angle_gamma   90.00
#
_symmetry.space_group_name_H-M   'P 1'
#
loop_
_entity.id
_entity.type
_entity.pdbx_description
1 polymer ?
#
loop_
_entity_poly.entity_id
_entity_poly.type
_entity_poly.pdbx_seq_one_letter_code
_entity_poly.pdbx_strand_id
1 'polypeptide(L)'
;MTCDACGFKTCITHMLPYHVGQACEEYDAGCQEQIDQEAASEEFLSEMTKVCPGPGCGIHTIKAGNACDHITCMQCHFDYCWTCLVPYDMVRHIGGTAHDRDCHLWTDETPAQYKARKAAERKEAKGRYAANSLKRKRSETEDIPEERGELKRNS
;
A
#
# COMPACT_ATOMS: atom_id res chain seq x y z
N MET A 1 10.09 35.77 -38.65
CA MET A 1 10.79 35.42 -39.91
C MET A 1 9.80 34.74 -40.83
N THR A 2 9.87 35.01 -42.14
CA THR A 2 9.07 34.28 -43.14
C THR A 2 10.03 33.52 -44.04
N CYS A 3 9.78 32.25 -44.31
CA CYS A 3 10.59 31.48 -45.25
C CYS A 3 10.23 31.85 -46.69
N ASP A 4 11.20 32.25 -47.51
CA ASP A 4 10.94 32.63 -48.90
C ASP A 4 10.57 31.44 -49.81
N ALA A 5 10.99 30.22 -49.44
CA ALA A 5 10.69 29.02 -50.21
C ALA A 5 9.27 28.47 -49.98
N CYS A 6 8.71 28.62 -48.77
CA CYS A 6 7.41 28.04 -48.42
C CYS A 6 6.40 29.04 -47.82
N GLY A 7 6.78 30.29 -47.60
CA GLY A 7 5.92 31.34 -47.04
C GLY A 7 5.59 31.19 -45.55
N PHE A 8 6.10 30.17 -44.87
CA PHE A 8 5.78 29.91 -43.47
C PHE A 8 6.40 30.97 -42.55
N LYS A 9 5.60 31.48 -41.60
CA LYS A 9 6.03 32.50 -40.64
C LYS A 9 6.38 31.85 -39.31
N THR A 10 7.58 32.10 -38.81
CA THR A 10 8.08 31.64 -37.51
C THR A 10 8.40 32.82 -36.61
N CYS A 11 8.19 32.66 -35.30
CA CYS A 11 8.82 33.51 -34.30
C CYS A 11 10.29 33.10 -34.19
N ILE A 12 11.22 34.05 -34.26
CA ILE A 12 12.66 33.75 -34.15
C ILE A 12 13.04 33.44 -32.70
N THR A 13 12.37 34.11 -31.74
CA THR A 13 12.61 33.94 -30.30
C THR A 13 12.17 32.56 -29.82
N HIS A 14 10.94 32.16 -30.15
CA HIS A 14 10.36 30.90 -29.67
C HIS A 14 10.59 29.72 -30.63
N MET A 15 11.05 29.99 -31.86
CA MET A 15 11.21 28.97 -32.91
C MET A 15 9.92 28.16 -33.20
N LEU A 16 8.77 28.77 -32.90
CA LEU A 16 7.41 28.25 -33.08
C LEU A 16 6.70 28.99 -34.23
N PRO A 17 5.52 28.53 -34.68
CA PRO A 17 4.68 29.29 -35.60
C PRO A 17 4.48 30.73 -35.12
N TYR A 18 4.52 31.71 -36.03
CA TYR A 18 4.43 33.12 -35.67
C TYR A 18 3.07 33.46 -35.05
N HIS A 19 3.07 34.02 -33.85
CA HIS A 19 1.87 34.49 -33.15
C HIS A 19 1.45 35.87 -33.66
N VAL A 20 0.41 35.91 -34.49
CA VAL A 20 -0.09 37.13 -35.15
C VAL A 20 -0.85 38.00 -34.15
N GLY A 21 -0.45 39.27 -34.02
CA GLY A 21 -1.16 40.25 -33.19
C GLY A 21 -0.81 40.21 -31.71
N GLN A 22 0.22 39.46 -31.32
CA GLN A 22 0.73 39.39 -29.96
C GLN A 22 2.25 39.62 -29.95
N ALA A 23 2.74 40.43 -29.02
CA ALA A 23 4.15 40.51 -28.68
C ALA A 23 4.62 39.20 -28.03
N CYS A 24 5.93 38.94 -28.02
CA CYS A 24 6.47 37.71 -27.42
C CYS A 24 6.08 37.58 -25.94
N GLU A 25 6.10 38.68 -25.18
CA GLU A 25 5.75 38.70 -23.76
C GLU A 25 4.27 38.35 -23.51
N GLU A 26 3.36 38.80 -24.40
CA GLU A 26 1.94 38.49 -24.33
C GLU A 26 1.66 37.03 -24.70
N TYR A 27 2.46 36.47 -25.62
CA TYR A 27 2.42 35.05 -25.96
C TYR A 27 2.90 34.19 -24.79
N ASP A 28 4.03 34.54 -24.17
CA ASP A 28 4.59 33.84 -23.02
C ASP A 28 3.64 33.86 -21.82
N ALA A 29 3.06 35.03 -21.50
CA ALA A 29 2.05 35.15 -20.45
C ALA A 29 0.80 34.31 -20.73
N GLY A 30 0.40 34.20 -22.00
CA GLY A 30 -0.71 33.33 -22.42
C GLY A 30 -0.38 31.83 -22.31
N CYS A 31 0.90 31.45 -22.40
CA CYS A 31 1.36 30.08 -22.20
C CYS A 31 1.60 29.73 -20.72
N GLN A 32 1.78 30.72 -19.84
CA GLN A 32 2.09 30.49 -18.43
C GLN A 32 1.07 29.60 -17.73
N GLU A 33 -0.23 29.83 -17.94
CA GLU A 33 -1.28 29.00 -17.36
C GLU A 33 -1.18 27.54 -17.80
N GLN A 34 -0.79 27.29 -19.06
CA GLN A 34 -0.60 25.94 -19.57
C GLN A 34 0.63 25.27 -18.96
N ILE A 35 1.74 26.00 -18.82
CA ILE A 35 2.96 25.52 -18.14
C ILE A 35 2.65 25.17 -16.67
N ASP A 36 1.91 26.03 -15.98
CA ASP A 36 1.54 25.82 -14.59
C ASP A 36 0.61 24.59 -14.45
N GLN A 37 -0.33 24.41 -15.38
CA GLN A 37 -1.19 23.22 -15.42
C GLN A 37 -0.42 21.94 -15.73
N GLU A 38 0.54 21.98 -16.64
CA GLU A 38 1.42 20.84 -16.96
C GLU A 38 2.29 20.47 -15.76
N ALA A 39 2.90 21.46 -15.09
CA ALA A 39 3.68 21.24 -13.87
C ALA A 39 2.83 20.63 -12.75
N ALA A 40 1.63 21.17 -12.49
CA ALA A 40 0.71 20.61 -11.51
C ALA A 40 0.26 19.18 -11.86
N SER A 41 0.10 18.88 -13.16
CA SER A 41 -0.21 17.53 -13.64
C SER A 41 0.95 16.56 -13.38
N GLU A 42 2.19 16.99 -13.65
CA GLU A 42 3.39 16.20 -13.37
C GLU A 42 3.57 15.90 -11.88
N GLU A 43 3.37 16.90 -11.01
CA GLU A 43 3.45 16.70 -9.56
C GLU A 43 2.40 15.68 -9.09
N PHE A 44 1.14 15.85 -9.51
CA PHE A 44 0.07 14.92 -9.17
C PHE A 44 0.34 13.49 -9.65
N LEU A 45 0.87 13.35 -10.87
CA LEU A 45 1.29 12.05 -11.40
C LEU A 45 2.46 11.46 -10.62
N SER A 46 3.41 12.28 -10.17
CA SER A 46 4.56 11.82 -9.37
C SER A 46 4.13 11.31 -7.99
N GLU A 47 3.11 11.91 -7.39
CA GLU A 47 2.58 11.50 -6.09
C GLU A 47 1.73 10.21 -6.20
N MET A 48 0.97 10.08 -7.29
CA MET A 48 0.05 8.96 -7.49
C MET A 48 0.68 7.74 -8.17
N THR A 49 1.77 7.93 -8.92
CA THR A 49 2.42 6.87 -9.69
C THR A 49 3.79 6.53 -9.14
N LYS A 50 4.20 5.27 -9.26
CA LYS A 50 5.56 4.82 -8.96
C LYS A 50 6.09 3.95 -10.08
N VAL A 51 7.38 4.08 -10.38
CA VAL A 51 8.05 3.26 -11.38
C VAL A 51 8.25 1.84 -10.84
N CYS A 52 7.94 0.83 -11.65
CA CYS A 52 8.15 -0.55 -11.30
C CYS A 52 9.65 -0.85 -11.13
N PRO A 53 10.09 -1.41 -9.98
CA PRO A 53 11.49 -1.76 -9.72
C PRO A 53 11.92 -3.06 -10.41
N GLY A 54 11.02 -3.73 -11.13
CA GLY A 54 11.31 -4.97 -11.83
C GLY A 54 12.37 -4.77 -12.93
N PRO A 55 13.34 -5.70 -13.07
CA PRO A 55 14.43 -5.56 -14.01
C PRO A 55 13.91 -5.44 -15.45
N GLY A 56 14.21 -4.33 -16.12
CA GLY A 56 13.82 -4.09 -17.52
C GLY A 56 12.36 -3.71 -17.73
N CYS A 57 11.58 -3.41 -16.67
CA CYS A 57 10.17 -3.06 -16.81
C CYS A 57 9.92 -1.55 -16.96
N GLY A 58 10.29 -0.76 -15.96
CA GLY A 58 10.23 0.71 -16.02
C GLY A 58 8.84 1.36 -16.18
N ILE A 59 7.74 0.59 -16.09
CA ILE A 59 6.39 1.14 -16.23
C ILE A 59 5.98 1.94 -14.98
N HIS A 60 5.21 3.01 -15.18
CA HIS A 60 4.53 3.71 -14.09
C HIS A 60 3.31 2.90 -13.65
N THR A 61 3.26 2.59 -12.36
CA THR A 61 2.18 1.83 -11.72
C THR A 61 1.40 2.76 -10.81
N ILE A 62 0.07 2.58 -10.73
CA ILE A 62 -0.81 3.28 -9.80
C ILE A 62 -1.33 2.27 -8.79
N LYS A 63 -1.37 2.64 -7.51
CA LYS A 63 -2.01 1.81 -6.49
C LYS A 63 -3.53 1.89 -6.61
N ALA A 64 -4.16 0.78 -7.00
CA ALA A 64 -5.61 0.66 -7.02
C ALA A 64 -6.17 0.62 -5.59
N GLY A 65 -6.48 1.79 -5.03
CA GLY A 65 -7.21 1.91 -3.76
C GLY A 65 -6.55 1.31 -2.50
N ASN A 66 -7.30 1.35 -1.40
CA ASN A 66 -6.82 1.19 -0.02
C ASN A 66 -6.43 -0.24 0.43
N ALA A 67 -6.22 -1.21 -0.46
CA ALA A 67 -6.31 -2.61 -0.03
C ALA A 67 -5.01 -3.26 0.49
N CYS A 68 -3.81 -2.91 -0.02
CA CYS A 68 -2.56 -3.52 0.44
C CYS A 68 -1.33 -2.77 -0.11
N ASP A 69 -0.22 -2.75 0.62
CA ASP A 69 1.07 -2.24 0.12
C ASP A 69 1.91 -3.29 -0.61
N HIS A 70 1.47 -4.55 -0.65
CA HIS A 70 2.00 -5.54 -1.58
C HIS A 70 1.31 -5.39 -2.94
N ILE A 71 2.08 -5.06 -3.96
CA ILE A 71 1.57 -4.93 -5.34
C ILE A 71 2.36 -5.80 -6.31
N THR A 72 1.67 -6.26 -7.35
CA THR A 72 2.26 -7.04 -8.44
C THR A 72 2.18 -6.22 -9.72
N CYS A 73 3.31 -6.02 -10.39
CA CYS A 73 3.35 -5.32 -11.67
C CYS A 73 2.55 -6.09 -12.73
N MET A 74 1.64 -5.42 -13.44
CA MET A 74 0.83 -6.07 -14.48
C MET A 74 1.63 -6.45 -15.73
N GLN A 75 2.78 -5.81 -15.97
CA GLN A 75 3.60 -6.04 -17.17
C GLN A 75 4.68 -7.10 -16.96
N CYS A 76 5.45 -7.00 -15.87
CA CYS A 76 6.56 -7.92 -15.59
C CYS A 76 6.27 -8.92 -14.46
N HIS A 77 5.08 -8.85 -13.84
CA HIS A 77 4.68 -9.72 -12.72
C HIS A 77 5.62 -9.68 -11.51
N PHE A 78 6.43 -8.62 -11.38
CA PHE A 78 7.29 -8.41 -10.24
C PHE A 78 6.46 -7.98 -9.02
N ASP A 79 6.63 -8.67 -7.91
CA ASP A 79 5.99 -8.38 -6.62
C ASP A 79 6.89 -7.47 -5.78
N TYR A 80 6.35 -6.35 -5.30
CA TYR A 80 7.10 -5.41 -4.49
C TYR A 80 6.22 -4.60 -3.53
N CYS A 81 6.86 -3.93 -2.58
CA CYS A 81 6.18 -3.00 -1.69
C CYS A 81 5.91 -1.66 -2.38
N TRP A 82 4.68 -1.16 -2.35
CA TRP A 82 4.34 0.17 -2.88
C TRP A 82 5.08 1.30 -2.18
N THR A 83 5.22 1.22 -0.85
CA THR A 83 5.84 2.30 -0.07
C THR A 83 7.33 2.44 -0.38
N CYS A 84 8.09 1.35 -0.22
CA CYS A 84 9.55 1.38 -0.27
C CYS A 84 10.18 0.65 -1.46
N LEU A 85 9.37 0.11 -2.38
CA LEU A 85 9.82 -0.57 -3.60
C LEU A 85 10.67 -1.83 -3.37
N VAL A 86 10.78 -2.32 -2.13
CA VAL A 86 11.51 -3.56 -1.84
C VAL A 86 10.87 -4.74 -2.58
N PRO A 87 11.67 -5.63 -3.20
CA PRO A 87 11.18 -6.89 -3.74
C PRO A 87 10.50 -7.73 -2.66
N TYR A 88 9.30 -8.21 -2.92
CA TYR A 88 8.56 -8.97 -1.92
C TYR A 88 9.17 -10.34 -1.64
N ASP A 89 9.99 -10.86 -2.56
CA ASP A 89 10.81 -12.04 -2.35
C ASP A 89 11.76 -11.88 -1.15
N MET A 90 12.41 -10.71 -1.01
CA MET A 90 13.25 -10.42 0.16
C MET A 90 12.43 -10.38 1.45
N VAL A 91 11.25 -9.78 1.41
CA VAL A 91 10.33 -9.73 2.56
C VAL A 91 9.89 -11.13 2.99
N ARG A 92 9.63 -12.04 2.05
CA ARG A 92 9.29 -13.46 2.33
C ARG A 92 10.41 -14.20 3.05
N HIS A 93 11.68 -13.90 2.73
CA HIS A 93 12.84 -14.61 3.28
C HIS A 93 13.40 -13.97 4.56
N ILE A 94 13.50 -12.65 4.60
CA ILE A 94 14.16 -11.88 5.67
C ILE A 94 13.14 -11.37 6.69
N GLY A 95 11.91 -11.05 6.27
CA GLY A 95 10.85 -10.50 7.10
C GLY A 95 10.80 -8.97 7.09
N GLY A 96 10.26 -8.38 8.16
CA GLY A 96 9.98 -6.94 8.24
C GLY A 96 11.23 -6.05 8.13
N THR A 97 12.40 -6.57 8.49
CA THR A 97 13.69 -5.86 8.35
C THR A 97 14.13 -5.67 6.90
N ALA A 98 13.50 -6.35 5.93
CA ALA A 98 13.80 -6.16 4.51
C ALA A 98 13.24 -4.85 3.95
N HIS A 99 12.18 -4.31 4.56
CA HIS A 99 11.66 -3.01 4.15
C HIS A 99 12.70 -1.91 4.40
N ASP A 100 12.59 -0.80 3.67
CA ASP A 100 13.32 0.42 4.02
C ASP A 100 12.97 0.88 5.44
N ARG A 101 13.91 1.49 6.17
CA ARG A 101 13.69 1.94 7.56
C ARG A 101 12.59 2.97 7.69
N ASP A 102 12.32 3.74 6.64
CA ASP A 102 11.25 4.73 6.60
C ASP A 102 9.90 4.14 6.15
N CYS A 103 9.86 2.84 5.84
CA CYS A 103 8.63 2.14 5.49
C CYS A 103 7.80 1.80 6.74
N HIS A 104 6.49 2.06 6.72
CA HIS A 104 5.60 1.70 7.83
C HIS A 104 5.49 0.19 8.09
N LEU A 105 5.92 -0.66 7.15
CA LEU A 105 6.00 -2.12 7.30
C LEU A 105 7.33 -2.59 7.88
N TRP A 106 8.29 -1.70 8.08
CA TRP A 106 9.56 -2.04 8.69
C TRP A 106 9.39 -2.43 10.15
N THR A 107 10.07 -3.50 10.54
CA THR A 107 10.17 -3.94 11.93
C THR A 107 11.58 -4.41 12.23
N ASP A 108 12.03 -4.26 13.48
CA ASP A 108 13.28 -4.85 13.95
C ASP A 108 13.13 -6.31 14.41
N GLU A 109 11.89 -6.82 14.43
CA GLU A 109 11.56 -8.18 14.83
C GLU A 109 12.05 -9.20 13.78
N THR A 110 12.99 -10.05 14.18
CA THR A 110 13.46 -11.16 13.37
C THR A 110 12.34 -12.20 13.16
N PRO A 111 12.39 -13.01 12.08
CA PRO A 111 11.43 -14.09 11.88
C PRO A 111 11.34 -15.09 13.04
N ALA A 112 12.43 -15.27 13.79
CA ALA A 112 12.45 -16.14 14.97
C ALA A 112 11.67 -15.53 16.15
N GLN A 113 11.85 -14.24 16.42
CA GLN A 113 11.11 -13.51 17.45
C GLN A 113 9.61 -13.48 17.13
N TYR A 114 9.24 -13.18 15.89
CA TYR A 114 7.85 -13.21 15.41
C TYR A 114 7.21 -14.59 15.65
N LYS A 115 7.89 -15.66 15.25
CA LYS A 115 7.41 -17.05 15.43
C LYS A 115 7.24 -17.40 16.92
N ALA A 116 8.20 -17.02 17.76
CA ALA A 116 8.15 -17.28 19.20
C ALA A 116 6.95 -16.56 19.85
N ARG A 117 6.77 -15.28 19.54
CA ARG A 117 5.64 -14.47 20.03
C ARG A 117 4.30 -15.05 19.58
N LYS A 118 4.14 -15.35 18.28
CA LYS A 118 2.90 -15.97 17.75
C LYS A 118 2.61 -17.33 18.37
N ALA A 119 3.63 -18.12 18.66
CA ALA A 119 3.47 -19.39 19.36
C ALA A 119 3.00 -19.20 20.82
N ALA A 120 3.54 -18.20 21.53
CA ALA A 120 3.12 -17.84 22.88
C ALA A 120 1.66 -17.34 22.90
N GLU A 121 1.29 -16.41 22.00
CA GLU A 121 -0.08 -15.91 21.83
C GLU A 121 -1.07 -17.08 21.59
N ARG A 122 -0.69 -18.05 20.74
CA ARG A 122 -1.52 -19.23 20.45
C ARG A 122 -1.68 -20.15 21.67
N LYS A 123 -0.62 -20.34 22.47
CA LYS A 123 -0.68 -21.11 23.71
C LYS A 123 -1.59 -20.42 24.73
N GLU A 124 -1.47 -19.11 24.89
CA GLU A 124 -2.32 -18.33 25.79
C GLU A 124 -3.80 -18.40 25.36
N ALA A 125 -4.09 -18.22 24.07
CA ALA A 125 -5.45 -18.34 23.55
C ALA A 125 -6.07 -19.72 23.81
N LYS A 126 -5.29 -20.79 23.64
CA LYS A 126 -5.72 -22.15 23.99
C LYS A 126 -5.98 -22.32 25.49
N GLY A 127 -5.15 -21.74 26.35
CA GLY A 127 -5.34 -21.73 27.80
C GLY A 127 -6.63 -21.02 28.20
N ARG A 128 -6.88 -19.82 27.63
CA ARG A 128 -8.12 -19.06 27.84
C ARG A 128 -9.36 -19.85 27.39
N TYR A 129 -9.30 -20.50 26.23
CA TYR A 129 -10.39 -21.35 25.74
C TYR A 129 -10.68 -22.50 26.71
N ALA A 130 -9.65 -23.25 27.14
CA ALA A 130 -9.80 -24.37 28.07
C ALA A 130 -10.38 -23.93 29.43
N ALA A 131 -9.90 -22.80 29.97
CA ALA A 131 -10.43 -22.23 31.22
C ALA A 131 -11.92 -21.85 31.09
N ASN A 132 -12.31 -21.23 29.96
CA ASN A 132 -13.71 -20.90 29.69
C ASN A 132 -14.58 -22.15 29.53
N SER A 133 -14.08 -23.20 28.88
CA SER A 133 -14.78 -24.48 28.77
C SER A 133 -15.00 -25.15 30.13
N LEU A 134 -14.02 -25.10 31.04
CA LEU A 134 -14.15 -25.63 32.40
C LEU A 134 -15.17 -24.82 33.24
N LYS A 135 -15.16 -23.49 33.12
CA LYS A 135 -16.14 -22.62 33.78
C LYS A 135 -17.58 -22.93 33.33
N ARG A 136 -17.80 -23.13 32.03
CA ARG A 136 -19.12 -23.54 31.49
C ARG A 136 -19.59 -24.87 32.06
N LYS A 137 -18.74 -25.89 32.05
CA LYS A 137 -19.07 -27.20 32.63
C LYS A 137 -19.40 -27.12 34.12
N ARG A 138 -18.70 -26.26 34.86
CA ARG A 138 -18.96 -26.04 36.30
C ARG A 138 -20.32 -25.39 36.54
N SER A 139 -20.68 -24.36 35.77
CA SER A 139 -22.01 -23.76 35.85
C SER A 139 -23.12 -24.74 35.49
N GLU A 140 -22.89 -25.64 34.53
CA GLU A 140 -23.88 -26.67 34.14
C GLU A 140 -24.12 -27.73 35.24
N THR A 141 -23.12 -27.99 36.10
CA THR A 141 -23.24 -28.93 37.23
C THR A 141 -23.80 -28.30 38.51
N GLU A 142 -23.65 -26.99 38.68
CA GLU A 142 -24.13 -26.25 39.87
C GLU A 142 -25.63 -25.91 39.79
N ASP A 143 -26.26 -26.06 38.62
CA ASP A 143 -27.71 -25.87 38.38
C ASP A 143 -28.54 -27.18 38.46
N ILE A 144 -27.95 -28.30 38.91
CA ILE A 144 -28.69 -29.56 39.13
C ILE A 144 -29.29 -29.55 40.54
N PRO A 145 -30.62 -29.55 40.72
CA PRO A 145 -31.23 -29.57 42.06
C PRO A 145 -30.89 -30.87 42.79
N GLU A 146 -30.36 -30.77 44.01
CA GLU A 146 -30.18 -31.90 44.92
C GLU A 146 -31.55 -32.46 45.32
N GLU A 147 -32.09 -33.45 44.60
CA GLU A 147 -33.24 -34.22 45.08
C GLU A 147 -32.80 -35.04 46.31
N ARG A 148 -33.04 -34.48 47.49
CA ARG A 148 -32.89 -35.14 48.79
C ARG A 148 -33.84 -36.34 48.85
N GLY A 149 -33.34 -37.51 48.50
CA GLY A 149 -34.07 -38.77 48.56
C GLY A 149 -34.55 -39.11 49.97
N GLU A 150 -35.84 -38.92 50.23
CA GLU A 150 -36.53 -39.44 51.42
C GLU A 150 -36.68 -40.97 51.29
N LEU A 151 -35.78 -41.72 51.94
CA LEU A 151 -35.96 -43.15 52.20
C LEU A 151 -37.15 -43.33 53.16
N LYS A 152 -38.34 -43.57 52.60
CA LYS A 152 -39.50 -44.05 53.34
C LYS A 152 -39.20 -45.45 53.88
N ARG A 153 -38.90 -45.52 55.17
CA ARG A 153 -38.93 -46.75 55.97
C ARG A 153 -40.38 -47.23 56.00
N ASN A 154 -40.65 -48.36 55.35
CA ASN A 154 -41.93 -49.04 55.49
C ASN A 154 -41.76 -50.19 56.49
N SER A 155 -42.64 -50.14 57.50
CA SER A 155 -42.85 -51.12 58.57
C SER A 155 -43.32 -52.49 58.08
#